data_AF-A0A2S8PU81-F1
#
_entry.id   AF-A0A2S8PU81-F1
#
_cell.length_a   1.000
_cell.length_b   1.000
_cell.length_c   1.000
_cell.angle_alpha   90.00
_cell.angle_beta   90.00
_cell.angle_gamma   90.00
#
_symmetry.space_group_name_H-M   'P 1'
#
loop_
_entity.id
_entity.type
_entity.pdbx_description
1 polymer ?
#
loop_
_entity_poly.entity_id
_entity_poly.type
_entity_poly.pdbx_seq_one_letter_code
_entity_poly.pdbx_strand_id
1 'polypeptide(L)'
;MMKIKKFKSEKIIEVFAIYWFEEKTYFYGFAKGYDGLLSYNAEEVEIIEPSLSGDFVFFENGIFYKPLIEKNILDDLLEADPVAYQCFLETLKSEGRIEQDFC
;
A
#
# COMPACT_ATOMS: atom_id res chain seq x y z
N MET A 1 -8.57 7.86 1.02
CA MET A 1 -7.93 6.58 1.41
C MET A 1 -6.94 6.82 2.53
N MET A 2 -6.70 5.79 3.34
CA MET A 2 -5.88 5.87 4.54
C MET A 2 -4.46 6.32 4.20
N LYS A 3 -3.94 7.25 4.99
CA LYS A 3 -2.61 7.82 4.81
C LYS A 3 -1.86 7.88 6.12
N ILE A 4 -0.57 7.56 6.07
CA ILE A 4 0.34 7.62 7.19
C ILE A 4 1.53 8.53 6.88
N LYS A 5 2.21 9.00 7.91
CA LYS A 5 3.44 9.77 7.82
C LYS A 5 4.45 9.26 8.84
N LYS A 6 5.70 9.07 8.45
CA LYS A 6 6.77 8.76 9.41
C LYS A 6 7.06 10.00 10.27
N PHE A 7 7.25 9.84 11.58
CA PHE A 7 7.48 10.97 12.51
C PHE A 7 8.61 11.93 12.09
N LYS A 8 9.62 11.44 11.35
CA LYS A 8 10.79 12.22 10.90
C LYS A 8 10.75 12.61 9.42
N SER A 9 9.64 12.40 8.71
CA SER A 9 9.55 12.65 7.27
C SER A 9 8.27 13.39 6.92
N GLU A 10 8.34 14.38 6.03
CA GLU A 10 7.18 15.03 5.41
C GLU A 10 6.48 14.14 4.36
N LYS A 11 7.02 12.95 4.05
CA LYS A 11 6.43 12.06 3.05
C LYS A 11 5.12 11.47 3.57
N ILE A 12 4.05 11.74 2.83
CA ILE A 12 2.75 11.11 2.98
C ILE A 12 2.76 9.79 2.22
N ILE A 13 2.36 8.72 2.89
CA ILE A 13 2.35 7.36 2.39
C ILE A 13 0.90 6.89 2.35
N GLU A 14 0.48 6.35 1.22
CA GLU A 14 -0.86 5.83 1.04
C GLU A 14 -0.91 4.34 1.35
N VAL A 15 -1.88 3.90 2.17
CA VAL A 15 -1.93 2.53 2.71
C VAL A 15 -2.77 1.62 1.83
N PHE A 16 -2.18 0.49 1.44
CA PHE A 16 -2.79 -0.56 0.61
C PHE A 16 -3.01 -1.87 1.35
N ALA A 17 -2.45 -2.06 2.53
CA ALA A 17 -2.84 -3.14 3.43
C ALA A 17 -2.58 -2.79 4.89
N ILE A 18 -3.36 -3.41 5.78
CA ILE A 18 -3.09 -3.50 7.22
C ILE A 18 -2.88 -4.98 7.52
N TYR A 19 -1.77 -5.36 8.16
CA TYR A 19 -1.52 -6.75 8.50
C TYR A 19 -0.93 -6.88 9.91
N TRP A 20 -1.09 -8.05 10.50
CA TRP A 20 -0.67 -8.35 11.86
C TRP A 20 0.43 -9.40 11.88
N PHE A 21 1.50 -9.12 12.61
CA PHE A 21 2.63 -10.02 12.80
C PHE A 21 3.22 -9.82 14.20
N GLU A 22 3.45 -10.89 14.94
CA GLU A 22 4.00 -10.86 16.31
C GLU A 22 3.33 -9.80 17.22
N GLU A 23 2.00 -9.82 17.31
CA GLU A 23 1.17 -8.89 18.10
C GLU A 23 1.24 -7.41 17.67
N LYS A 24 1.97 -7.09 16.61
CA LYS A 24 2.10 -5.74 16.07
C LYS A 24 1.23 -5.55 14.83
N THR A 25 0.85 -4.30 14.61
CA THR A 25 0.14 -3.87 13.41
C THR A 25 1.13 -3.20 12.46
N TYR A 26 1.05 -3.58 11.19
CA TYR A 26 1.87 -3.02 10.12
C TYR A 26 1.00 -2.53 8.98
N PHE A 27 1.54 -1.60 8.21
CA PHE A 27 0.94 -1.09 6.99
C PHE A 27 1.83 -1.40 5.80
N TYR A 28 1.25 -1.91 4.72
CA TYR A 28 1.89 -1.82 3.40
C TYR A 28 1.50 -0.50 2.76
N GLY A 29 2.51 0.34 2.55
CA GLY A 29 2.35 1.70 2.08
C GLY A 29 3.07 1.95 0.76
N PHE A 30 2.41 2.68 -0.13
CA PHE A 30 3.00 3.20 -1.35
C PHE A 30 3.53 4.61 -1.11
N ALA A 31 4.81 4.82 -1.41
CA ALA A 31 5.48 6.11 -1.28
C ALA A 31 6.02 6.53 -2.66
N LYS A 32 5.76 7.78 -3.06
CA LYS A 32 6.24 8.30 -4.34
C LYS A 32 7.77 8.16 -4.46
N GLY A 33 8.22 7.61 -5.59
CA GLY A 33 9.62 7.35 -5.89
C GLY A 33 10.16 6.02 -5.35
N TYR A 34 9.28 5.05 -5.08
CA TYR A 34 9.64 3.69 -4.73
C TYR A 34 8.85 2.71 -5.61
N ASP A 35 9.51 1.66 -6.09
CA ASP A 35 9.00 0.75 -7.13
C ASP A 35 8.15 -0.40 -6.55
N GLY A 36 7.41 -0.15 -5.47
CA GLY A 36 6.67 -1.20 -4.77
C GLY A 36 5.96 -0.73 -3.51
N LEU A 37 5.69 -1.67 -2.60
CA LEU A 37 5.14 -1.39 -1.28
C LEU A 37 6.20 -1.57 -0.20
N LEU A 38 6.18 -0.68 0.79
CA LEU A 38 7.04 -0.79 1.97
C LEU A 38 6.20 -1.14 3.20
N SER A 39 6.81 -1.91 4.11
CA SER A 39 6.23 -2.15 5.43
C SER A 39 6.52 -0.99 6.39
N TYR A 40 5.50 -0.59 7.15
CA TYR A 40 5.58 0.43 8.17
C TYR A 40 4.98 -0.13 9.47
N ASN A 41 5.75 -0.16 10.55
CA ASN A 41 5.20 -0.45 11.88
C ASN A 41 4.27 0.70 12.29
N ALA A 42 3.04 0.37 12.72
CA ALA A 42 2.05 1.34 13.14
C ALA A 42 2.53 2.22 14.32
N GLU A 43 3.45 1.72 15.15
CA GLU A 43 4.04 2.46 16.26
C GLU A 43 5.06 3.53 15.83
N GLU A 44 5.53 3.50 14.57
CA GLU A 44 6.57 4.39 14.03
C GLU A 44 6.03 5.44 13.05
N VAL A 45 4.70 5.52 12.93
CA VAL A 45 4.00 6.42 12.02
C VAL A 45 2.83 7.12 12.69
N GLU A 46 2.44 8.25 12.13
CA GLU A 46 1.22 8.98 12.44
C GLU A 46 0.16 8.67 11.38
N ILE A 47 -1.08 8.39 11.80
CA ILE A 47 -2.23 8.27 10.89
C ILE A 47 -2.78 9.67 10.62
N ILE A 48 -2.74 10.09 9.35
CA ILE A 48 -3.22 11.42 8.93
C ILE A 48 -4.66 11.34 8.40
N GLU A 49 -4.97 10.29 7.66
CA GLU A 49 -6.32 9.97 7.20
C GLU A 49 -6.62 8.53 7.63
N PRO A 50 -7.61 8.28 8.51
CA PRO A 50 -7.87 6.94 9.03
C PRO A 50 -8.76 6.08 8.13
N SER A 51 -9.35 6.64 7.07
CA SER A 51 -10.39 5.94 6.30
C SER A 51 -9.82 5.05 5.19
N LEU A 52 -9.94 3.74 5.31
CA LEU A 52 -9.79 2.83 4.17
C LEU A 52 -10.98 2.98 3.22
N SER A 53 -10.70 3.23 1.94
CA SER A 53 -11.72 3.46 0.91
C SER A 53 -11.36 2.70 -0.36
N GLY A 54 -12.25 1.81 -0.81
CA GLY A 54 -12.01 0.91 -1.93
C GLY A 54 -12.42 -0.52 -1.60
N ASP A 55 -12.09 -1.43 -2.51
CA ASP A 55 -12.30 -2.85 -2.30
C ASP A 55 -11.12 -3.45 -1.55
N PHE A 56 -11.39 -3.87 -0.31
CA PHE A 56 -10.44 -4.58 0.53
C PHE A 56 -10.99 -5.97 0.89
N VAL A 57 -10.09 -6.94 0.99
CA VAL A 57 -10.41 -8.32 1.39
C VAL A 57 -9.57 -8.75 2.56
N PHE A 58 -10.13 -9.60 3.41
CA PHE A 58 -9.32 -10.30 4.41
C PHE A 58 -8.55 -11.42 3.73
N PHE A 59 -7.23 -11.44 3.89
CA PHE A 59 -6.32 -12.45 3.34
C PHE A 59 -5.24 -12.75 4.38
N GLU A 60 -5.04 -14.03 4.69
CA GLU A 60 -4.17 -14.49 5.79
C GLU A 60 -4.42 -13.75 7.11
N ASN A 61 -3.45 -12.97 7.60
CA ASN A 61 -3.53 -12.19 8.83
C ASN A 61 -3.56 -10.69 8.51
N GLY A 62 -4.38 -10.27 7.54
CA GLY A 62 -4.47 -8.87 7.17
C GLY A 62 -5.68 -8.51 6.32
N ILE A 63 -5.86 -7.20 6.13
CA ILE A 63 -6.83 -6.57 5.24
C ILE A 63 -6.04 -5.93 4.11
N PHE A 64 -6.25 -6.43 2.89
CA PHE A 64 -5.47 -6.06 1.71
C PHE A 64 -6.35 -5.43 0.65
N TYR A 65 -5.81 -4.44 -0.05
CA TYR A 65 -6.42 -3.91 -1.26
C TYR A 65 -6.57 -5.04 -2.27
N LYS A 66 -7.83 -5.32 -2.63
CA LYS A 66 -8.26 -6.54 -3.30
C LYS A 66 -7.47 -6.88 -4.57
N PRO A 67 -7.13 -5.92 -5.46
CA PRO A 67 -6.34 -6.22 -6.65
C PRO A 67 -4.96 -6.82 -6.38
N LEU A 68 -4.33 -6.55 -5.22
CA LEU A 68 -3.04 -7.16 -4.87
C LEU A 68 -3.16 -8.69 -4.80
N ILE A 69 -4.28 -9.17 -4.27
CA ILE A 69 -4.56 -10.59 -4.08
C ILE A 69 -5.11 -11.21 -5.36
N GLU A 70 -6.11 -10.58 -5.99
CA GLU A 70 -6.74 -11.13 -7.20
C GLU A 70 -5.79 -11.24 -8.39
N LYS A 71 -4.83 -10.32 -8.51
CA LYS A 71 -3.82 -10.33 -9.57
C LYS A 71 -2.56 -11.12 -9.18
N ASN A 72 -2.49 -11.62 -7.94
CA ASN A 72 -1.33 -12.32 -7.39
C ASN A 72 -0.01 -11.54 -7.57
N ILE A 73 -0.02 -10.26 -7.21
CA ILE A 73 1.13 -9.35 -7.38
C ILE A 73 1.75 -8.91 -6.05
N LEU A 74 1.22 -9.35 -4.90
CA LEU A 74 1.67 -8.87 -3.59
C LEU A 74 3.16 -9.13 -3.35
N ASP A 75 3.59 -10.39 -3.46
CA ASP A 75 4.98 -10.79 -3.17
C ASP A 75 5.96 -10.11 -4.13
N ASP A 76 5.68 -10.17 -5.44
CA ASP A 76 6.49 -9.52 -6.48
C ASP A 76 6.59 -8.00 -6.25
N LEU A 77 5.52 -7.35 -5.80
CA LEU A 77 5.50 -5.91 -5.50
C LEU A 77 6.29 -5.56 -4.23
N LEU A 78 6.40 -6.48 -3.27
CA LEU A 78 7.27 -6.34 -2.10
C LEU A 78 8.75 -6.57 -2.46
N GLU A 79 9.02 -7.34 -3.52
CA GLU A 79 10.35 -7.57 -4.08
C GLU A 79 10.78 -6.51 -5.12
N ALA A 80 9.95 -5.47 -5.33
CA ALA A 80 10.16 -4.41 -6.32
C ALA A 80 10.32 -4.94 -7.75
N ASP A 81 9.56 -5.98 -8.11
CA ASP A 81 9.49 -6.46 -9.49
C ASP A 81 8.81 -5.42 -10.40
N PRO A 82 9.43 -5.05 -11.52
CA PRO A 82 8.90 -4.00 -12.39
C PRO A 82 7.59 -4.38 -13.10
N VAL A 83 7.31 -5.66 -13.34
CA VAL A 83 6.06 -6.12 -13.98
C VAL A 83 4.91 -6.00 -12.99
N ALA A 84 5.10 -6.45 -11.75
CA ALA A 84 4.12 -6.27 -10.68
C ALA A 84 3.87 -4.79 -10.37
N TYR A 85 4.93 -3.97 -10.32
CA TYR A 85 4.82 -2.53 -10.13
C TYR A 85 4.01 -1.85 -11.24
N GLN A 86 4.29 -2.18 -12.51
CA GLN A 86 3.52 -1.66 -13.64
C GLN A 86 2.05 -2.09 -13.57
N CYS A 87 1.76 -3.36 -13.24
CA CYS A 87 0.40 -3.86 -13.08
C CYS A 87 -0.35 -3.13 -11.95
N PHE A 88 0.34 -2.84 -10.85
CA PHE A 88 -0.19 -2.06 -9.74
C PHE A 88 -0.53 -0.63 -10.19
N LEU A 89 0.39 0.09 -10.85
CA LEU A 89 0.15 1.45 -11.35
C LEU A 89 -1.02 1.51 -12.34
N GLU A 90 -1.10 0.57 -13.28
CA GLU A 90 -2.22 0.49 -14.23
C GLU A 90 -3.56 0.30 -13.53
N THR A 91 -3.58 -0.51 -12.47
CA THR A 91 -4.77 -0.71 -11.65
C THR A 91 -5.18 0.58 -10.96
N LEU A 92 -4.24 1.29 -10.32
CA LEU A 92 -4.52 2.58 -9.68
C LEU A 92 -4.99 3.65 -10.68
N LYS A 93 -4.40 3.70 -11.88
CA LYS A 93 -4.82 4.60 -12.97
C LYS A 93 -6.23 4.30 -13.43
N SER A 94 -6.58 3.02 -13.60
CA SER A 94 -7.92 2.61 -14.03
C SER A 94 -9.01 2.98 -13.02
N GLU A 95 -8.66 3.01 -11.73
CA GLU A 95 -9.55 3.43 -10.65
C GLU A 95 -9.55 4.95 -10.40
N GLY A 96 -8.76 5.72 -11.17
CA GLY A 96 -8.63 7.17 -10.99
C GLY A 96 -7.96 7.57 -9.66
N ARG A 97 -7.18 6.68 -9.04
CA ARG A 97 -6.48 6.94 -7.78
C ARG A 97 -5.18 7.74 -7.96
N ILE A 98 -4.54 7.58 -9.11
CA ILE A 98 -3.34 8.32 -9.49
C ILE A 98 -3.51 8.95 -10.88
N GLU A 99 -2.69 9.95 -11.18
CA GLU A 99 -2.66 10.62 -12.47
C GLU A 99 -2.22 9.65 -13.59
N GLN A 100 -2.73 9.85 -14.80
CA GLN A 100 -2.45 8.94 -15.93
C GLN A 100 -0.97 8.98 -16.37
N ASP A 101 -0.32 10.12 -16.18
CA ASP A 101 1.10 10.37 -16.44
C ASP A 101 2.01 10.10 -15.22
N PHE A 102 1.47 9.50 -14.16
CA PHE A 102 2.29 9.02 -13.05
C PHE A 102 3.27 7.95 -13.55
N CYS A 103 4.57 8.21 -13.40
CA CYS A 103 5.69 7.33 -13.75
C CYS A 103 6.46 6.96 -12.49
#